data_AF-A0A498H6I3-F1
#
_entry.id   AF-A0A498H6I3-F1
#
_cell.length_a   1.000
_cell.length_b   1.000
_cell.length_c   1.000
_cell.angle_alpha   90.00
_cell.angle_beta   90.00
_cell.angle_gamma   90.00
#
_symmetry.space_group_name_H-M   'P 1'
#
loop_
_entity.id
_entity.type
_entity.pdbx_description
1 polymer ?
#
loop_
_entity_poly.entity_id
_entity_poly.type
_entity_poly.pdbx_seq_one_letter_code
_entity_poly.pdbx_strand_id
1 'polypeptide(L)'
;MRSIRYRRAFYDAKLSRLSDDALRFILLHEEGHIRKGSLAPYGIVALPLLLLIALTRSPLPDAGLATLEGFLGPVPTKVLLIAATLAVMLLIYRLFYRRMYDEEFTADRYAAGVMKAHYHIHEPSRLLLGILTDISAGTSQGRIAASLHPPSCRQFSGYFPPFEERVRRIRMDVDGKR
;
A
#
# COMPACT_ATOMS: atom_id res chain seq x y z
N MET A 1 32.79 7.16 0.20
CA MET A 1 31.52 6.64 -0.37
C MET A 1 31.15 5.36 0.38
N ARG A 2 29.95 5.29 0.98
CA ARG A 2 29.42 4.05 1.56
C ARG A 2 28.49 3.41 0.52
N SER A 3 28.95 2.35 -0.15
CA SER A 3 28.13 1.57 -1.08
C SER A 3 27.26 0.59 -0.31
N ILE A 4 26.00 0.48 -0.70
CA ILE A 4 25.09 -0.53 -0.14
C ILE A 4 25.50 -1.87 -0.75
N ARG A 5 25.87 -2.86 0.08
CA ARG A 5 26.19 -4.21 -0.39
C ARG A 5 24.89 -5.01 -0.51
N TYR A 6 24.40 -5.16 -1.74
CA TYR A 6 23.17 -5.89 -2.01
C TYR A 6 23.37 -7.42 -1.92
N ARG A 7 22.43 -8.14 -1.30
CA ARG A 7 22.37 -9.61 -1.36
C ARG A 7 21.91 -10.06 -2.75
N ARG A 8 22.24 -11.30 -3.14
CA ARG A 8 21.91 -11.88 -4.46
C ARG A 8 20.43 -11.77 -4.87
N ALA A 9 19.50 -11.76 -3.91
CA ALA A 9 18.07 -11.57 -4.13
C ALA A 9 17.67 -10.16 -4.61
N PHE A 10 18.56 -9.17 -4.49
CA PHE A 10 18.38 -7.81 -4.98
C PHE A 10 18.81 -7.63 -6.45
N TYR A 11 19.45 -8.65 -7.06
CA TYR A 11 19.73 -8.71 -8.50
C TYR A 11 18.48 -9.12 -9.29
N ASP A 12 17.30 -8.67 -8.86
CA ASP A 12 16.17 -8.60 -9.78
C ASP A 12 16.56 -7.58 -10.84
N ALA A 13 16.59 -7.99 -12.12
CA ALA A 13 17.16 -7.22 -13.25
C ALA A 13 16.51 -5.83 -13.45
N LYS A 14 15.44 -5.57 -12.69
CA LYS A 14 14.63 -4.35 -12.65
C LYS A 14 15.15 -3.35 -11.60
N LEU A 15 15.57 -3.80 -10.42
CA LEU A 15 16.14 -2.95 -9.36
C LEU A 15 17.60 -2.60 -9.64
N SER A 16 18.32 -3.45 -10.37
CA SER A 16 19.72 -3.18 -10.78
C SER A 16 19.89 -1.99 -11.71
N ARG A 17 18.79 -1.44 -12.26
CA ARG A 17 18.80 -0.25 -13.13
C ARG A 17 18.53 1.06 -12.38
N LEU A 18 18.07 0.98 -11.13
CA LEU A 18 17.83 2.17 -10.33
C LEU A 18 19.15 2.71 -9.80
N SER A 19 19.27 4.04 -9.74
CA SER A 19 20.40 4.66 -9.06
C SER A 19 20.37 4.34 -7.56
N ASP A 20 21.54 4.39 -6.91
CA ASP A 20 21.62 4.18 -5.46
C ASP A 20 20.72 5.18 -4.69
N ASP A 21 20.57 6.41 -5.20
CA ASP A 21 19.69 7.41 -4.59
C ASP A 21 18.21 7.09 -4.81
N ALA A 22 17.85 6.57 -5.97
CA ALA A 22 16.51 6.08 -6.23
C ALA A 22 16.15 4.94 -5.27
N LEU A 23 17.07 4.00 -5.06
CA LEU A 23 16.84 2.91 -4.14
C LEU A 23 16.79 3.37 -2.68
N ARG A 24 17.69 4.28 -2.26
CA ARG A 24 17.62 4.90 -0.93
C ARG A 24 16.28 5.57 -0.70
N PHE A 25 15.78 6.31 -1.68
CA PHE A 25 14.48 6.96 -1.58
C PHE A 25 13.36 5.93 -1.38
N ILE A 26 13.32 4.85 -2.18
CA ILE A 26 12.32 3.79 -2.05
C ILE A 26 12.39 3.14 -0.66
N LEU A 27 13.58 2.78 -0.19
CA LEU A 27 13.74 2.17 1.13
C LEU A 27 13.32 3.11 2.27
N LEU A 28 13.61 4.41 2.14
CA LEU A 28 13.16 5.41 3.09
C LEU A 28 11.65 5.64 3.04
N HIS A 29 11.02 5.50 1.88
CA HIS A 29 9.56 5.55 1.73
C HIS A 29 8.91 4.39 2.52
N GLU A 30 9.41 3.16 2.35
CA GLU A 30 8.97 2.00 3.16
C GLU A 30 9.22 2.20 4.66
N GLU A 31 10.39 2.75 5.04
CA GLU A 31 10.66 3.12 6.43
C GLU A 31 9.68 4.21 6.93
N GLY A 32 9.27 5.12 6.05
CA GLY A 32 8.24 6.12 6.32
C GLY A 32 6.91 5.49 6.71
N HIS A 33 6.47 4.44 6.01
CA HIS A 33 5.29 3.67 6.42
C HIS A 33 5.46 3.03 7.80
N ILE A 34 6.64 2.48 8.10
CA ILE A 34 6.90 1.85 9.41
C ILE A 34 6.92 2.88 10.55
N ARG A 35 7.56 4.05 10.34
CA ARG A 35 7.77 5.06 11.38
C ARG A 35 6.62 6.05 11.54
N LYS A 36 5.90 6.33 10.46
CA LYS A 36 4.88 7.40 10.39
C LYS A 36 3.51 6.91 9.94
N GLY A 37 3.45 5.74 9.32
CA GLY A 37 2.19 5.11 8.92
C GLY A 37 1.42 4.56 10.11
N SER A 38 0.13 4.29 9.88
CA SER A 38 -0.72 3.64 10.85
C SER A 38 -0.87 2.17 10.49
N LEU A 39 -0.66 1.26 11.45
CA LEU A 39 -0.99 -0.15 11.26
C LEU A 39 -2.50 -0.43 11.34
N ALA A 40 -3.27 0.52 11.91
CA ALA A 40 -4.70 0.37 12.15
C ALA A 40 -5.54 0.05 10.89
N PRO A 41 -5.37 0.71 9.73
CA PRO A 41 -6.11 0.38 8.51
C PRO A 41 -5.91 -1.09 8.09
N TYR A 42 -4.67 -1.58 8.16
CA TYR A 42 -4.33 -2.95 7.77
C TYR A 42 -4.91 -3.99 8.74
N GLY A 43 -4.82 -3.73 10.05
CA GLY A 43 -5.42 -4.60 11.07
C GLY A 43 -6.95 -4.66 10.99
N ILE A 44 -7.60 -3.52 10.73
CA ILE A 44 -9.06 -3.42 10.63
C ILE A 44 -9.58 -4.11 9.35
N VAL A 45 -8.79 -4.13 8.27
CA VAL A 45 -9.14 -4.88 7.04
C VAL A 45 -8.88 -6.38 7.19
N ALA A 46 -7.87 -6.79 7.94
CA ALA A 46 -7.53 -8.21 8.14
C ALA A 46 -8.63 -8.99 8.89
N LEU A 47 -9.26 -8.37 9.89
CA LEU A 47 -10.29 -9.01 10.72
C LEU A 47 -11.52 -9.50 9.92
N PRO A 48 -12.23 -8.66 9.13
CA PRO A 48 -13.37 -9.11 8.33
C PRO A 48 -12.96 -10.07 7.22
N LEU A 49 -11.73 -9.98 6.70
CA LEU A 49 -11.23 -10.94 5.72
C LEU A 49 -11.03 -12.33 6.35
N LEU A 50 -10.46 -12.40 7.55
CA LEU A 50 -10.34 -13.65 8.31
C LEU A 50 -11.73 -14.22 8.63
N LEU A 51 -12.69 -13.37 8.99
CA LEU A 51 -14.07 -13.78 9.18
C LEU A 51 -14.66 -14.36 7.89
N LEU A 52 -14.50 -13.69 6.74
CA LEU A 52 -14.99 -14.18 5.45
C LEU A 52 -14.37 -15.54 5.07
N ILE A 53 -13.07 -15.73 5.31
CA ILE A 53 -12.39 -17.01 5.09
C ILE A 53 -12.97 -18.09 6.00
N ALA A 54 -13.19 -17.78 7.28
CA ALA A 54 -13.82 -18.71 8.22
C ALA A 54 -15.23 -19.10 7.79
N LEU A 55 -16.04 -18.12 7.34
CA LEU A 55 -17.42 -18.34 6.87
C LEU A 55 -17.52 -19.18 5.59
N THR A 56 -16.49 -19.10 4.73
CA THR A 56 -16.46 -19.83 3.45
C THR A 56 -15.82 -21.21 3.55
N ARG A 57 -14.96 -21.45 4.55
CA ARG A 57 -14.23 -22.72 4.71
C ARG A 57 -14.70 -23.60 5.86
N SER A 58 -15.42 -23.07 6.83
CA SER A 58 -15.85 -23.84 8.00
C SER A 58 -17.34 -24.22 7.88
N PRO A 59 -17.72 -25.48 8.18
CA PRO A 59 -19.06 -25.73 8.69
C PRO A 59 -19.11 -25.07 10.06
N LEU A 60 -19.72 -23.89 10.16
CA LEU A 60 -19.73 -23.10 11.38
C LEU A 60 -20.14 -23.95 12.60
N PRO A 61 -19.48 -23.82 13.76
CA PRO A 61 -19.87 -24.54 14.95
C PRO A 61 -21.26 -24.08 15.41
N ASP A 62 -22.15 -25.05 15.59
CA ASP A 62 -23.60 -24.94 15.84
C ASP A 62 -23.99 -24.08 17.07
N ALA A 63 -23.04 -23.71 17.93
CA ALA A 63 -23.36 -23.08 19.22
C ALA A 63 -23.72 -21.58 19.16
N GLY A 64 -23.31 -20.86 18.11
CA GLY A 64 -23.46 -19.39 18.05
C GLY A 64 -24.54 -18.86 17.10
N LEU A 65 -24.94 -19.65 16.09
CA LEU A 65 -25.86 -19.25 15.03
C LEU A 65 -27.21 -19.97 15.04
N ALA A 66 -27.36 -21.01 15.88
CA ALA A 66 -28.60 -21.80 16.00
C ALA A 66 -29.85 -20.94 16.26
N THR A 67 -29.69 -19.79 16.93
CA THR A 67 -30.79 -18.84 17.20
C THR A 67 -31.30 -18.11 15.95
N LEU A 68 -30.43 -17.86 14.95
CA LEU A 68 -30.83 -17.26 13.67
C LEU A 68 -31.22 -18.34 12.64
N GLU A 69 -30.58 -19.51 12.70
CA GLU A 69 -30.87 -20.65 11.82
C GLU A 69 -32.24 -21.26 12.08
N GLY A 70 -32.75 -21.20 13.32
CA GLY A 70 -34.10 -21.66 13.66
C GLY A 70 -35.24 -20.86 13.01
N PHE A 71 -34.98 -19.63 12.54
CA PHE A 71 -35.99 -18.74 11.94
C PHE A 71 -35.94 -18.69 10.41
N LEU A 72 -34.74 -18.78 9.82
CA LEU A 72 -34.51 -18.59 8.39
C LEU A 72 -33.92 -19.85 7.71
N GLY A 73 -33.37 -20.79 8.48
CA GLY A 73 -32.61 -21.91 7.97
C GLY A 73 -31.11 -21.61 7.79
N PRO A 74 -30.27 -22.64 7.61
CA PRO A 74 -28.80 -22.53 7.63
C PRO A 74 -28.21 -21.83 6.39
N VAL A 75 -28.85 -21.97 5.23
CA VAL A 75 -28.38 -21.38 3.96
C VAL A 75 -28.56 -19.86 3.91
N PRO A 76 -29.75 -19.28 4.17
CA PRO A 76 -29.94 -17.83 4.12
C PRO A 76 -29.17 -17.08 5.22
N THR A 77 -28.95 -17.70 6.38
CA THR A 77 -28.15 -17.09 7.46
C THR A 77 -26.68 -16.91 7.05
N LYS A 78 -26.08 -17.91 6.40
CA LYS A 78 -24.71 -17.80 5.86
C LYS A 78 -24.60 -16.75 4.76
N VAL A 79 -25.57 -16.71 3.85
CA VAL A 79 -25.61 -15.70 2.77
C VAL A 79 -25.71 -14.29 3.35
N LEU A 80 -26.57 -14.07 4.35
CA LEU A 80 -26.73 -12.79 5.01
C LEU A 80 -25.44 -12.35 5.74
N LEU A 81 -24.76 -13.28 6.41
CA LEU A 81 -23.52 -12.99 7.13
C LEU A 81 -22.34 -12.68 6.19
N ILE A 82 -22.26 -13.38 5.06
CA ILE A 82 -21.31 -13.06 3.97
C ILE A 82 -21.63 -11.66 3.42
N ALA A 83 -22.89 -11.36 3.11
CA ALA A 83 -23.30 -10.05 2.60
C ALA A 83 -22.99 -8.93 3.61
N ALA A 84 -23.26 -9.14 4.90
CA ALA A 84 -22.93 -8.21 5.98
C ALA A 84 -21.42 -8.01 6.10
N THR A 85 -20.63 -9.08 6.02
CA THR A 85 -19.16 -9.01 6.06
C THR A 85 -18.61 -8.20 4.88
N LEU A 86 -19.14 -8.42 3.67
CA LEU A 86 -18.78 -7.63 2.49
C LEU A 86 -19.17 -6.16 2.64
N ALA A 87 -20.35 -5.86 3.19
CA ALA A 87 -20.78 -4.49 3.47
C ALA A 87 -19.85 -3.79 4.47
N VAL A 88 -19.44 -4.49 5.55
CA VAL A 88 -18.46 -4.00 6.52
C VAL A 88 -17.10 -3.75 5.86
N MET A 89 -16.63 -4.66 5.00
CA MET A 89 -15.39 -4.45 4.24
C MET A 89 -15.45 -3.21 3.35
N LEU A 90 -16.57 -2.98 2.66
CA LEU A 90 -16.77 -1.77 1.84
C LEU A 90 -16.79 -0.50 2.69
N LEU A 91 -17.42 -0.53 3.87
CA LEU A 91 -17.44 0.59 4.79
C LEU A 91 -16.04 0.90 5.33
N ILE A 92 -15.31 -0.12 5.76
CA ILE A 92 -13.90 0.00 6.19
C ILE A 92 -13.08 0.59 5.06
N TYR A 93 -13.18 0.06 3.84
CA TYR A 93 -12.50 0.62 2.68
C TYR A 93 -12.81 2.12 2.51
N ARG A 94 -14.09 2.52 2.55
CA ARG A 94 -14.50 3.93 2.43
C ARG A 94 -13.92 4.82 3.53
N LEU A 95 -13.92 4.35 4.78
CA LEU A 95 -13.43 5.11 5.94
C LEU A 95 -11.91 5.26 5.94
N PHE A 96 -11.19 4.20 5.54
CA PHE A 96 -9.73 4.17 5.61
C PHE A 96 -9.05 4.54 4.30
N TYR A 97 -9.76 4.58 3.18
CA TYR A 97 -9.23 4.95 1.86
C TYR A 97 -8.47 6.27 1.91
N ARG A 98 -9.08 7.32 2.48
CA ARG A 98 -8.45 8.64 2.57
C ARG A 98 -7.20 8.62 3.45
N ARG A 99 -7.23 7.84 4.52
CA ARG A 99 -6.07 7.69 5.41
C ARG A 99 -4.92 6.96 4.72
N MET A 100 -5.19 5.88 3.99
CA MET A 100 -4.19 5.19 3.18
C MET A 100 -3.64 6.09 2.08
N TYR A 101 -4.49 6.91 1.45
CA TYR A 101 -4.09 7.94 0.48
C TYR A 101 -3.13 8.97 1.08
N ASP A 102 -3.40 9.42 2.31
CA ASP A 102 -2.55 10.38 3.02
C ASP A 102 -1.24 9.74 3.56
N GLU A 103 -1.22 8.43 3.82
CA GLU A 103 -0.03 7.70 4.24
C GLU A 103 1.05 7.67 3.16
N GLU A 104 0.69 7.54 1.88
CA GLU A 104 1.62 7.62 0.74
C GLU A 104 2.38 8.95 0.71
N PHE A 105 1.68 10.08 0.91
CA PHE A 105 2.34 11.38 0.97
C PHE A 105 3.22 11.54 2.21
N THR A 106 2.79 10.95 3.33
CA THR A 106 3.56 10.99 4.57
C THR A 106 4.87 10.23 4.42
N ALA A 107 4.82 9.05 3.78
CA ALA A 107 5.99 8.25 3.46
C ALA A 107 6.93 8.97 2.48
N ASP A 108 6.40 9.57 1.40
CA ASP A 108 7.19 10.39 0.47
C ASP A 108 7.87 11.57 1.15
N ARG A 109 7.14 12.27 2.03
CA ARG A 109 7.65 13.44 2.74
C ARG A 109 8.75 13.03 3.72
N TYR A 110 8.59 11.90 4.39
CA TYR A 110 9.64 11.35 5.25
C TYR A 110 10.89 11.04 4.42
N ALA A 111 10.76 10.31 3.31
CA ALA A 111 11.87 9.95 2.44
C ALA A 111 12.57 11.19 1.88
N ALA A 112 11.81 12.13 1.32
CA ALA A 112 12.33 13.38 0.77
C ALA A 112 13.04 14.23 1.83
N GLY A 113 12.48 14.33 3.04
CA GLY A 113 13.10 15.05 4.15
C GLY A 113 14.44 14.45 4.55
N VAL A 114 14.51 13.12 4.66
CA VAL A 114 15.77 12.41 4.97
C VAL A 114 16.79 12.55 3.84
N MET A 115 16.36 12.45 2.58
CA MET A 115 17.23 12.64 1.42
C MET A 115 17.85 14.03 1.37
N LYS A 116 17.07 15.06 1.72
CA LYS A 116 17.55 16.44 1.79
C LYS A 116 18.48 16.68 2.98
N ALA A 117 18.12 16.17 4.16
CA ALA A 117 18.85 16.44 5.40
C ALA A 117 20.15 15.62 5.53
N HIS A 118 20.16 14.36 5.08
CA HIS A 118 21.23 13.40 5.37
C HIS A 118 21.99 12.92 4.13
N TYR A 119 21.41 13.06 2.94
CA TYR A 119 22.03 12.65 1.68
C TYR A 119 22.30 13.83 0.74
N HIS A 120 22.08 15.06 1.21
CA HIS A 120 22.35 16.32 0.50
C HIS A 120 21.70 16.40 -0.89
N ILE A 121 20.58 15.70 -1.10
CA ILE A 121 19.79 15.83 -2.32
C ILE A 121 18.99 17.14 -2.23
N HIS A 122 19.34 18.12 -3.07
CA HIS A 122 18.71 19.44 -3.05
C HIS A 122 17.27 19.46 -3.55
N GLU A 123 16.95 18.60 -4.53
CA GLU A 123 15.62 18.51 -5.14
C GLU A 123 15.05 17.08 -5.11
N PRO A 124 14.66 16.56 -3.93
CA PRO A 124 14.00 15.26 -3.80
C PRO A 124 12.79 15.08 -4.71
N SER A 125 12.06 16.15 -5.07
CA SER A 125 10.91 16.05 -5.99
C SER A 125 11.32 15.59 -7.39
N ARG A 126 12.50 15.99 -7.90
CA ARG A 126 13.02 15.53 -9.18
C ARG A 126 13.46 14.08 -9.13
N LEU A 127 14.06 13.68 -8.01
CA LEU A 127 14.41 12.29 -7.76
C LEU A 127 13.16 11.40 -7.77
N LEU A 128 12.11 11.80 -7.03
CA LEU A 128 10.83 11.10 -7.03
C LEU A 128 10.21 11.01 -8.42
N LEU A 129 10.20 12.09 -9.20
CA LEU A 129 9.70 12.08 -10.57
C LEU A 129 10.46 11.09 -11.46
N GLY A 130 11.79 11.06 -11.35
CA GLY A 130 12.64 10.10 -12.07
C GLY A 130 12.28 8.67 -11.70
N ILE A 131 12.17 8.36 -10.41
CA ILE A 131 11.77 7.02 -9.91
C ILE A 131 10.40 6.61 -10.48
N LEU A 132 9.39 7.47 -10.37
CA LEU A 132 8.03 7.17 -10.83
C LEU A 132 7.97 6.98 -12.35
N THR A 133 8.76 7.76 -13.09
CA THR A 133 8.87 7.66 -14.55
C THR A 133 9.60 6.39 -14.95
N ASP A 134 10.68 6.03 -14.27
CA ASP A 134 11.45 4.79 -14.52
C ASP A 134 10.62 3.55 -14.22
N ILE A 135 9.85 3.56 -13.12
CA ILE A 135 8.90 2.50 -12.78
C ILE A 135 7.81 2.41 -13.85
N SER A 136 7.27 3.55 -14.31
CA SER A 136 6.24 3.60 -15.36
C SER A 136 6.76 3.11 -16.73
N ALA A 137 7.94 3.57 -17.14
CA ALA A 137 8.61 3.16 -18.36
C ALA A 137 8.92 1.65 -18.33
N GLY A 138 9.37 1.15 -17.18
CA GLY A 138 9.56 -0.28 -16.95
C GLY A 138 8.24 -1.08 -16.88
N THR A 139 7.08 -0.46 -16.64
CA THR A 139 5.78 -1.14 -16.76
C THR A 139 5.28 -1.31 -18.20
N SER A 140 5.80 -0.56 -19.18
CA SER A 140 5.55 -0.81 -20.61
C SER A 140 6.21 -2.12 -21.11
N GLN A 141 7.26 -2.58 -20.42
CA GLN A 141 7.79 -3.94 -20.51
C GLN A 141 7.30 -4.74 -19.29
N GLY A 142 6.01 -5.06 -19.30
CA GLY A 142 5.28 -5.92 -18.36
C GLY A 142 6.00 -6.42 -17.10
N ARG A 143 5.46 -6.04 -15.93
CA ARG A 143 5.68 -6.67 -14.60
C ARG A 143 6.71 -6.00 -13.65
N ILE A 144 6.80 -4.67 -13.55
CA ILE A 144 7.44 -4.03 -12.36
C ILE A 144 6.40 -3.78 -11.26
N ALA A 145 5.27 -3.16 -11.59
CA ALA A 145 4.16 -2.98 -10.64
C ALA A 145 3.49 -4.28 -10.17
N ALA A 146 3.85 -5.43 -10.75
CA ALA A 146 3.27 -6.74 -10.43
C ALA A 146 4.10 -7.56 -9.42
N SER A 147 5.35 -7.18 -9.12
CA SER A 147 6.16 -7.86 -8.09
C SER A 147 6.21 -7.10 -6.76
N LEU A 148 5.88 -5.80 -6.76
CA LEU A 148 5.68 -5.02 -5.53
C LEU A 148 4.22 -5.04 -5.07
N HIS A 149 3.27 -5.30 -5.96
CA HIS A 149 1.86 -5.54 -5.61
C HIS A 149 1.31 -6.74 -6.38
N PRO A 150 0.57 -7.65 -5.73
CA PRO A 150 -0.09 -8.74 -6.42
C PRO A 150 -1.05 -8.19 -7.49
N PRO A 151 -1.22 -8.88 -8.65
CA PRO A 151 -2.00 -8.41 -9.79
C PRO A 151 -3.48 -8.10 -9.49
N SER A 152 -4.00 -8.53 -8.33
CA SER A 152 -5.31 -8.18 -7.79
C SER A 152 -5.44 -6.72 -7.29
N CYS A 153 -4.34 -5.99 -7.09
CA CYS A 153 -4.38 -4.62 -6.57
C CYS A 153 -4.63 -3.53 -7.64
N ARG A 154 -4.53 -3.85 -8.94
CA ARG A 154 -4.76 -2.84 -10.00
C ARG A 154 -6.21 -2.38 -10.10
N GLN A 155 -7.18 -3.16 -9.64
CA GLN A 155 -8.59 -2.79 -9.63
C GLN A 155 -9.02 -2.04 -8.37
N PHE A 156 -8.19 -1.99 -7.32
CA PHE A 156 -8.40 -1.19 -6.12
C PHE A 156 -7.54 0.11 -6.12
N SER A 157 -7.17 0.57 -7.32
CA SER A 157 -6.22 1.66 -7.62
C SER A 157 -6.65 3.07 -7.16
N GLY A 158 -7.71 3.21 -6.39
CA GLY A 158 -8.09 4.55 -5.94
C GLY A 158 -7.09 5.12 -4.93
N TYR A 159 -6.52 4.31 -4.05
CA TYR A 159 -5.83 4.83 -2.86
C TYR A 159 -4.40 5.33 -3.15
N PHE A 160 -3.85 5.02 -4.32
CA PHE A 160 -2.56 5.55 -4.75
C PHE A 160 -2.75 6.94 -5.35
N PRO A 161 -2.11 7.97 -4.79
CA PRO A 161 -2.16 9.29 -5.37
C PRO A 161 -1.51 9.35 -6.75
N PRO A 162 -2.01 10.21 -7.67
CA PRO A 162 -1.37 10.47 -8.94
C PRO A 162 0.08 10.92 -8.77
N PHE A 163 0.97 10.50 -9.68
CA PHE A 163 2.40 10.82 -9.62
C PHE A 163 2.66 12.33 -9.58
N GLU A 164 1.92 13.09 -10.38
CA GLU A 164 2.00 14.56 -10.39
C GLU A 164 1.67 15.16 -9.03
N GLU A 165 0.66 14.63 -8.34
CA GLU A 165 0.27 15.12 -7.02
C GLU A 165 1.35 14.82 -5.98
N ARG A 166 1.93 13.62 -5.99
CA ARG A 166 3.03 13.23 -5.09
C ARG A 166 4.24 14.14 -5.27
N VAL A 167 4.68 14.31 -6.51
CA VAL A 167 5.82 15.19 -6.85
C VAL A 167 5.55 16.64 -6.47
N ARG A 168 4.34 17.14 -6.74
CA ARG A 168 3.94 18.51 -6.40
C ARG A 168 3.98 18.76 -4.90
N ARG A 169 3.45 17.85 -4.07
CA ARG A 169 3.49 18.00 -2.61
C ARG A 169 4.91 18.01 -2.07
N ILE A 170 5.79 17.15 -2.57
CA ILE A 170 7.21 17.17 -2.15
C ILE A 170 7.90 18.46 -2.57
N ARG A 171 7.62 18.96 -3.77
CA ARG A 171 8.15 20.24 -4.24
C ARG A 171 7.76 21.40 -3.32
N MET A 172 6.51 21.42 -2.88
CA MET A 172 6.00 22.44 -1.96
C MET A 172 6.53 22.27 -0.54
N ASP A 173 6.43 21.06 0.02
CA ASP A 173 6.65 20.78 1.45
C ASP A 173 8.13 20.61 1.82
N VAL A 174 8.96 20.15 0.88
CA VAL A 174 10.36 19.78 1.13
C VAL A 174 11.31 20.64 0.32
N ASP A 175 11.08 20.80 -0.99
CA ASP A 175 12.00 21.58 -1.84
C ASP A 175 11.90 23.08 -1.55
N GLY A 176 10.75 23.54 -1.02
CA GLY A 176 10.49 24.94 -0.72
C GLY A 176 10.14 25.77 -1.96
N LYS A 177 9.70 25.11 -3.05
CA LYS A 177 9.34 25.76 -4.31
C LYS A 177 7.81 25.82 -4.40
N ARG A 178 7.27 27.04 -4.35
CA ARG A 178 5.85 27.32 -4.59
C ARG A 178 5.54 27.31 -6.08
#